data_AF-A0A0A9W6R2-F1
#
_entry.id   AF-A0A0A9W6R2-F1
#
_cell.length_a   1.000
_cell.length_b   1.000
_cell.length_c   1.000
_cell.angle_alpha   90.00
_cell.angle_beta   90.00
_cell.angle_gamma   90.00
#
_symmetry.space_group_name_H-M   'P 1'
#
loop_
_entity.id
_entity.type
_entity.pdbx_description
1 polymer ?
#
loop_
_entity_poly.entity_id
_entity_poly.type
_entity_poly.pdbx_seq_one_letter_code
_entity_poly.pdbx_strand_id
1 'polypeptide(L)'
;MITMTQDPRKHIRELGLRRIIKARERDQKRKTIRTYVAPKLNFSATDYTELNYWTNCEFSSPPLLKDVTDDELKTYIKTEEVPKWEILSQKMPVHTQAVERSVKLVSEASAKVCGSAARDGYIRTTLKSRSTMPAFDNKRQFKL
;
A
#
# COMPACT_ATOMS: atom_id res chain seq x y z
N MET A 1 -7.52 -2.04 -7.43
CA MET A 1 -8.64 -2.55 -6.60
C MET A 1 -9.44 -1.42 -5.98
N ILE A 2 -8.87 -0.55 -5.13
CA ILE A 2 -9.62 0.61 -4.59
C ILE A 2 -10.17 1.51 -5.71
N THR A 3 -9.35 1.80 -6.73
CA THR A 3 -9.78 2.62 -7.87
C THR A 3 -11.00 2.04 -8.60
N MET A 4 -11.09 0.71 -8.68
CA MET A 4 -12.21 0.04 -9.33
C MET A 4 -13.52 0.24 -8.59
N THR A 5 -13.51 0.37 -7.25
CA THR A 5 -14.74 0.57 -6.48
C THR A 5 -15.38 1.94 -6.72
N GLN A 6 -14.63 2.88 -7.29
CA GLN A 6 -15.07 4.23 -7.65
C GLN A 6 -15.25 4.41 -9.16
N ASP A 7 -15.08 3.36 -9.97
CA ASP A 7 -15.20 3.44 -11.44
C ASP A 7 -16.65 3.79 -11.84
N PRO A 8 -16.88 4.63 -12.86
CA PRO A 8 -18.24 4.92 -13.34
C PRO A 8 -18.98 3.68 -13.86
N ARG A 9 -18.26 2.68 -14.39
CA ARG A 9 -18.82 1.46 -14.97
C ARG A 9 -19.20 0.48 -13.87
N LYS A 10 -20.49 0.17 -13.77
CA LYS A 10 -21.08 -0.70 -12.74
C LYS A 10 -20.38 -2.06 -12.59
N HIS A 11 -20.16 -2.76 -13.70
CA HIS A 11 -19.55 -4.08 -13.71
C HIS A 11 -18.11 -4.09 -13.18
N ILE A 12 -17.36 -2.98 -13.32
CA ILE A 12 -15.99 -2.86 -12.80
C ILE A 12 -15.99 -2.57 -11.31
N ARG A 13 -16.94 -1.74 -10.82
CA ARG A 13 -17.13 -1.54 -9.38
C ARG A 13 -17.43 -2.84 -8.68
N GLU A 14 -18.41 -3.57 -9.20
CA GLU A 14 -18.80 -4.86 -8.65
C GLU A 14 -17.61 -5.84 -8.64
N LEU A 15 -16.87 -5.91 -9.74
CA LEU A 15 -15.64 -6.71 -9.80
C LEU A 15 -14.65 -6.29 -8.71
N GLY A 16 -14.41 -4.99 -8.53
CA GLY A 16 -13.52 -4.45 -7.49
C GLY A 16 -13.95 -4.86 -6.08
N LEU A 17 -15.23 -4.69 -5.75
CA LEU A 17 -15.80 -5.03 -4.44
C LEU A 17 -15.70 -6.54 -4.15
N ARG A 18 -16.10 -7.39 -5.11
CA ARG A 18 -16.00 -8.85 -4.98
C ARG A 18 -14.54 -9.31 -4.79
N ARG A 19 -13.58 -8.65 -5.45
CA ARG A 19 -12.16 -8.97 -5.31
C ARG A 19 -11.62 -8.60 -3.93
N ILE A 20 -12.10 -7.50 -3.33
CA ILE A 20 -11.72 -7.11 -1.97
C ILE A 20 -12.21 -8.15 -0.96
N ILE A 21 -13.49 -8.57 -1.04
CA ILE A 21 -14.04 -9.62 -0.16
C ILE A 21 -13.21 -10.91 -0.27
N LYS A 22 -12.95 -11.38 -1.50
CA LYS A 22 -12.14 -12.58 -1.74
C LYS A 22 -10.71 -12.44 -1.20
N ALA A 23 -10.11 -11.25 -1.30
CA ALA A 23 -8.79 -10.99 -0.76
C ALA A 23 -8.78 -11.03 0.79
N ARG A 24 -9.84 -10.52 1.45
CA ARG A 24 -10.00 -10.60 2.91
C ARG A 24 -10.14 -12.04 3.40
N GLU A 25 -10.98 -12.85 2.76
CA GLU A 25 -11.12 -14.27 3.08
C GLU A 25 -9.78 -15.01 2.98
N ARG A 26 -8.96 -14.65 1.99
CA ARG A 26 -7.62 -15.20 1.83
C ARG A 26 -6.67 -14.73 2.92
N ASP A 27 -6.67 -13.44 3.21
CA ASP A 27 -5.80 -12.85 4.23
C ASP A 27 -6.12 -13.39 5.63
N GLN A 28 -7.39 -13.65 5.96
CA GLN A 28 -7.81 -14.31 7.20
C GLN A 28 -7.27 -15.74 7.34
N LYS A 29 -7.13 -16.47 6.22
CA LYS A 29 -6.59 -17.84 6.21
C LYS A 29 -5.06 -17.89 6.29
N ARG A 30 -4.36 -16.77 6.09
CA ARG A 30 -2.89 -16.73 6.14
C ARG A 30 -2.39 -16.77 7.58
N LYS A 31 -1.47 -17.70 7.86
CA LYS A 31 -0.76 -17.82 9.15
C LYS A 31 0.58 -17.08 9.17
N THR A 32 1.08 -16.68 8.01
CA THR A 32 2.40 -16.05 7.84
C THR A 32 2.27 -14.59 7.41
N ILE A 33 3.28 -13.78 7.72
CA ILE A 33 3.38 -12.40 7.26
C ILE A 33 3.41 -12.40 5.72
N ARG A 34 2.58 -11.55 5.12
CA ARG A 34 2.55 -11.38 3.66
C ARG A 34 3.90 -10.85 3.15
N THR A 35 4.56 -11.62 2.31
CA THR A 35 5.68 -11.12 1.50
C THR A 35 5.13 -10.29 0.35
N TYR A 36 5.58 -9.04 0.23
CA TYR A 36 5.25 -8.23 -0.93
C TYR A 36 6.03 -8.73 -2.14
N VAL A 37 5.30 -9.14 -3.18
CA VAL A 37 5.85 -9.45 -4.49
C VAL A 37 5.24 -8.45 -5.47
N ALA A 38 6.11 -7.74 -6.20
CA ALA A 38 5.64 -6.80 -7.22
C ALA A 38 4.89 -7.58 -8.31
N PRO A 39 3.62 -7.24 -8.61
CA PRO A 39 2.85 -7.92 -9.62
C PRO A 39 3.48 -7.72 -11.01
N LYS A 40 3.45 -8.76 -11.84
CA LYS A 40 3.78 -8.60 -13.26
C LYS A 40 2.67 -7.77 -13.92
N LEU A 41 3.05 -6.66 -14.55
CA LEU A 41 2.10 -5.79 -15.25
C LEU A 41 1.90 -6.25 -16.69
N ASN A 42 0.68 -6.05 -17.19
CA ASN A 42 0.34 -6.24 -18.59
C ASN A 42 0.56 -4.92 -19.36
N PHE A 43 1.71 -4.79 -20.02
CA PHE A 43 2.05 -3.58 -20.78
C PHE A 43 1.27 -3.43 -22.10
N SER A 44 0.59 -4.47 -22.57
CA SER A 44 -0.29 -4.39 -23.74
C SER A 44 -1.76 -4.09 -23.37
N ALA A 45 -2.04 -3.79 -22.10
CA ALA A 45 -3.38 -3.46 -21.64
C ALA A 45 -3.86 -2.15 -22.26
N THR A 46 -5.08 -2.15 -22.80
CA THR A 46 -5.75 -0.94 -23.30
C THR A 46 -6.62 -0.28 -22.24
N ASP A 47 -7.09 -1.06 -21.26
CA ASP A 47 -7.82 -0.57 -20.09
C ASP A 47 -7.03 -0.88 -18.81
N TYR A 48 -7.09 0.02 -17.83
CA TYR A 48 -6.40 -0.14 -16.56
C TYR A 48 -6.90 -1.37 -15.79
N THR A 49 -8.13 -1.82 -16.06
CA THR A 49 -8.68 -3.05 -15.49
C THR A 49 -7.90 -4.30 -15.90
N GLU A 50 -7.23 -4.27 -17.04
CA GLU A 50 -6.44 -5.37 -17.60
C GLU A 50 -4.95 -5.28 -17.27
N LEU A 51 -4.52 -4.19 -16.62
CA LEU A 51 -3.12 -3.94 -16.28
C LEU A 51 -2.55 -5.03 -15.35
N ASN A 52 -3.40 -5.66 -14.55
CA ASN A 52 -3.02 -6.67 -13.58
C ASN A 52 -3.53 -8.06 -13.99
N TYR A 53 -2.67 -9.07 -13.94
CA TYR A 53 -3.08 -10.47 -14.12
C TYR A 53 -3.83 -10.98 -12.88
N TRP A 54 -5.14 -10.76 -12.84
CA TRP A 54 -6.02 -11.07 -11.69
C TRP A 54 -6.05 -12.54 -11.27
N THR A 55 -5.73 -13.46 -12.18
CA THR A 55 -5.68 -14.90 -11.92
C THR A 55 -4.35 -15.33 -11.29
N ASN A 56 -3.26 -14.67 -11.66
CA ASN A 56 -1.90 -15.13 -11.38
C ASN A 56 -1.23 -14.35 -10.25
N CYS A 57 -1.87 -13.29 -9.76
CA CYS A 57 -1.33 -12.42 -8.72
C CYS A 57 -2.12 -12.49 -7.41
N GLU A 58 -1.40 -12.56 -6.29
CA GLU A 58 -1.98 -12.57 -4.96
C GLU A 58 -2.28 -11.15 -4.43
N PHE A 59 -3.52 -10.72 -4.62
CA PHE A 59 -3.98 -9.45 -4.06
C PHE A 59 -4.38 -9.61 -2.59
N SER A 60 -3.99 -8.64 -1.75
CA SER A 60 -4.50 -8.47 -0.37
C SER A 60 -5.58 -7.42 -0.34
N SER A 61 -6.43 -7.48 0.68
CA SER A 61 -7.35 -6.38 0.94
C SER A 61 -6.57 -5.06 1.07
N PRO A 62 -7.01 -3.99 0.41
CA PRO A 62 -6.36 -2.70 0.56
C PRO A 62 -6.44 -2.21 2.01
N PRO A 63 -5.34 -1.76 2.64
CA PRO A 63 -5.36 -1.30 4.04
C PRO A 63 -6.30 -0.13 4.30
N LEU A 64 -6.51 0.74 3.30
CA LEU A 64 -7.44 1.88 3.39
C LEU A 64 -8.90 1.45 3.56
N LEU A 65 -9.23 0.19 3.28
CA LEU A 65 -10.55 -0.38 3.48
C LEU A 65 -10.62 -1.25 4.73
N LYS A 66 -9.65 -1.16 5.66
CA LYS A 66 -9.65 -2.04 6.84
C LYS A 66 -10.88 -1.84 7.72
N ASP A 67 -11.36 -0.61 7.83
CA ASP A 67 -12.47 -0.26 8.74
C ASP A 67 -13.85 -0.49 8.11
N VAL A 68 -13.91 -0.76 6.79
CA VAL A 68 -15.16 -1.07 6.08
C VAL A 68 -15.48 -2.56 6.24
N THR A 69 -16.68 -2.90 6.68
CA THR A 69 -17.06 -4.31 6.94
C THR A 69 -17.37 -5.08 5.65
N ASP A 70 -17.31 -6.41 5.67
CA ASP A 70 -17.68 -7.23 4.51
C ASP A 70 -19.17 -7.10 4.14
N ASP A 71 -20.04 -6.84 5.13
CA ASP A 71 -21.47 -6.69 4.90
C ASP A 71 -21.79 -5.34 4.23
N GLU A 72 -21.05 -4.28 4.58
CA GLU A 72 -21.09 -3.01 3.84
C GLU A 72 -20.64 -3.18 2.38
N LEU A 73 -19.60 -3.97 2.12
CA LEU A 73 -19.19 -4.27 0.74
C LEU A 73 -20.30 -5.01 -0.03
N LYS A 74 -20.99 -5.96 0.63
CA LYS A 74 -22.10 -6.71 0.02
C LYS A 74 -23.32 -5.84 -0.22
N THR A 75 -23.63 -4.87 0.63
CA THR A 75 -24.73 -3.91 0.37
C THR A 75 -24.43 -3.08 -0.87
N TYR A 76 -23.21 -2.56 -1.05
CA TYR A 76 -22.86 -1.83 -2.28
C TYR A 76 -22.91 -2.69 -3.55
N ILE A 77 -22.62 -3.99 -3.46
CA ILE A 77 -22.82 -4.92 -4.58
C ILE A 77 -24.31 -5.04 -4.93
N LYS A 78 -25.19 -5.10 -3.94
CA LYS A 78 -26.65 -5.26 -4.13
C LYS A 78 -27.34 -3.99 -4.60
N THR A 79 -26.99 -2.84 -4.03
CA THR A 79 -27.61 -1.55 -4.35
C THR A 79 -27.05 -0.93 -5.64
N GLU A 80 -25.92 -1.44 -6.14
CA GLU A 80 -25.16 -0.91 -7.28
C GLU A 80 -24.68 0.55 -7.10
N GLU A 81 -24.82 1.09 -5.89
CA GLU A 81 -24.41 2.43 -5.55
C GLU A 81 -22.89 2.57 -5.53
N VAL A 82 -22.42 3.79 -5.78
CA VAL A 82 -21.00 4.11 -5.65
C VAL A 82 -20.70 4.28 -4.16
N PRO A 83 -19.74 3.53 -3.59
CA PRO A 83 -19.38 3.68 -2.19
C PRO A 83 -18.93 5.11 -1.90
N LYS A 84 -19.58 5.78 -0.96
CA LYS A 84 -19.25 7.16 -0.56
C LYS A 84 -18.12 7.18 0.47
N TRP A 85 -17.04 6.46 0.19
CA TRP A 85 -15.89 6.43 1.08
C TRP A 85 -15.06 7.70 0.88
N GLU A 86 -14.80 8.42 1.96
CA GLU A 86 -13.92 9.60 1.95
C GLU A 86 -12.42 9.24 1.76
N ILE A 87 -12.11 8.00 1.37
CA ILE A 87 -10.74 7.50 1.20
C ILE A 87 -9.97 8.30 0.16
N LEU A 88 -10.64 8.80 -0.88
CA LEU A 88 -10.02 9.63 -1.92
C LEU A 88 -10.08 11.14 -1.59
N SER A 89 -10.94 11.56 -0.66
CA SER A 89 -11.08 12.97 -0.25
C SER A 89 -10.23 13.31 0.98
N GLN A 90 -9.77 12.32 1.73
CA GLN A 90 -8.87 12.53 2.85
C GLN A 90 -7.54 13.07 2.34
N LYS A 91 -7.27 14.36 2.59
CA LYS A 91 -5.98 15.00 2.27
C LYS A 91 -4.89 14.30 3.06
N MET A 92 -4.24 13.32 2.43
CA MET A 92 -3.01 12.76 2.99
C MET A 92 -1.91 13.83 2.85
N PRO A 93 -1.25 14.25 3.93
CA PRO A 93 -0.19 15.23 3.83
C PRO A 93 1.00 14.59 3.09
N VAL A 94 1.17 14.96 1.82
CA VAL A 94 2.20 14.42 0.93
C VAL A 94 3.59 15.01 1.17
N HIS A 95 3.67 16.18 1.81
CA HIS A 95 4.91 16.90 2.15
C HIS A 95 5.16 16.93 3.66
N THR A 96 5.06 15.78 4.32
CA THR A 96 5.53 15.70 5.71
C THR A 96 7.03 15.55 5.75
N GLN A 97 7.65 16.07 6.81
CA GLN A 97 9.08 15.88 7.06
C GLN A 97 9.47 14.39 7.10
N ALA A 98 8.55 13.51 7.52
CA ALA A 98 8.76 12.06 7.50
C ALA A 98 8.91 11.50 6.07
N VAL A 99 8.09 11.96 5.13
CA VAL A 99 8.20 11.59 3.71
C VAL A 99 9.53 12.10 3.14
N GLU A 100 9.89 13.36 3.37
CA GLU A 100 11.16 13.94 2.90
C GLU A 100 12.37 13.15 3.42
N ARG A 101 12.39 12.83 4.72
CA ARG A 101 13.45 12.02 5.34
C ARG A 101 13.52 10.62 4.74
N SER A 102 12.39 10.02 4.41
CA SER A 102 12.32 8.69 3.80
C SER A 102 12.86 8.71 2.37
N VAL A 103 12.44 9.67 1.55
CA VAL A 103 12.94 9.86 0.18
C VAL A 103 14.45 10.08 0.17
N LYS A 104 14.95 10.91 1.10
CA LYS A 104 16.40 11.12 1.28
C LYS A 104 17.14 9.82 1.58
N LEU A 105 16.67 9.02 2.55
CA LEU A 105 17.31 7.77 2.93
C LEU A 105 17.33 6.74 1.78
N VAL A 106 16.22 6.62 1.03
CA VAL A 106 16.13 5.72 -0.13
C VAL A 106 17.10 6.16 -1.23
N SER A 107 17.24 7.47 -1.44
CA SER A 107 18.18 8.03 -2.42
C SER A 107 19.64 7.77 -2.02
N GLU A 108 19.99 8.02 -0.75
CA GLU A 108 21.30 7.70 -0.18
C GLU A 108 21.64 6.21 -0.34
N ALA A 109 20.69 5.32 -0.04
CA ALA A 109 20.87 3.89 -0.21
C ALA A 109 21.15 3.51 -1.68
N SER A 110 20.42 4.11 -2.62
CA SER A 110 20.63 3.86 -4.06
C SER A 110 21.97 4.34 -4.58
N ALA A 111 22.52 5.43 -4.02
CA ALA A 111 23.83 5.92 -4.38
C ALA A 111 24.97 5.07 -3.76
N LYS A 112 24.73 4.45 -2.60
CA LYS A 112 25.77 3.74 -1.86
C LYS A 112 25.94 2.27 -2.25
N VAL A 113 24.85 1.58 -2.61
CA VAL A 113 24.86 0.13 -2.88
C VAL A 113 23.97 -0.23 -4.07
N CYS A 114 24.34 -1.31 -4.78
CA CYS A 114 23.58 -1.85 -5.91
C CYS A 114 22.78 -3.10 -5.50
N GLY A 115 21.61 -3.30 -6.13
CA GLY A 115 20.73 -4.43 -5.85
C GLY A 115 19.66 -4.15 -4.78
N SER A 116 18.53 -4.85 -4.86
CA SER A 116 17.39 -4.66 -3.93
C SER A 116 17.72 -5.06 -2.50
N ALA A 117 18.32 -6.24 -2.32
CA ALA A 117 18.67 -6.77 -1.00
C ALA A 117 19.70 -5.89 -0.26
N ALA A 118 20.74 -5.42 -0.95
CA ALA A 118 21.73 -4.53 -0.36
C ALA A 118 21.13 -3.18 0.04
N ARG A 119 20.26 -2.59 -0.81
CA ARG A 119 19.57 -1.34 -0.49
C ARG A 119 18.63 -1.50 0.71
N ASP A 120 17.85 -2.57 0.77
CA ASP A 120 16.99 -2.88 1.93
C ASP A 120 17.83 -3.04 3.21
N GLY A 121 18.94 -3.78 3.14
CA GLY A 121 19.88 -3.95 4.26
C GLY A 121 20.49 -2.64 4.74
N TYR A 122 20.88 -1.76 3.81
CA TYR A 122 21.39 -0.42 4.13
C TYR A 122 20.32 0.40 4.87
N ILE A 123 19.11 0.49 4.32
CA ILE A 123 18.00 1.26 4.90
C ILE A 123 17.68 0.74 6.31
N ARG A 124 17.54 -0.57 6.50
CA ARG A 124 17.21 -1.16 7.82
C ARG A 124 18.31 -0.91 8.84
N THR A 125 19.57 -1.08 8.46
CA THR A 125 20.71 -0.84 9.34
C THR A 125 20.78 0.64 9.75
N THR A 126 20.60 1.57 8.80
CA THR A 126 20.57 3.01 9.10
C THR A 126 19.40 3.38 10.01
N LEU A 127 18.20 2.85 9.76
CA LEU A 127 17.04 3.09 10.64
C LEU A 127 17.28 2.52 12.04
N LYS A 128 17.87 1.33 12.15
CA LYS A 128 18.20 0.72 13.45
C LYS A 128 19.22 1.56 14.20
N SER A 129 20.30 2.00 13.55
CA SER A 129 21.29 2.90 14.13
C SER A 129 20.68 4.24 14.57
N ARG A 130 19.79 4.83 13.75
CA ARG A 130 19.06 6.05 14.15
C ARG A 130 18.13 5.82 15.34
N SER A 131 17.51 4.65 15.45
CA SER A 131 16.63 4.31 16.59
C SER A 131 17.37 4.12 17.91
N THR A 132 18.66 3.74 17.85
CA THR A 132 19.50 3.60 19.05
C THR A 132 20.10 4.94 19.51
N MET A 133 20.04 5.98 18.68
CA MET A 133 20.53 7.31 19.07
C MET A 133 19.60 7.92 20.13
N PRO A 134 20.14 8.53 21.20
CA PRO A 134 19.32 9.23 22.16
C PRO A 134 18.56 10.38 21.49
N ALA A 135 17.32 10.61 21.93
CA ALA A 135 16.63 11.85 21.59
C ALA A 135 17.26 12.99 22.39
N PHE A 136 17.51 14.11 21.73
CA PHE A 136 18.05 15.31 22.35
C PHE A 136 17.08 16.47 22.13
N ASP A 137 16.70 17.16 23.19
CA ASP A 137 15.87 18.36 23.14
C ASP A 137 16.67 19.56 22.63
N ASN A 138 17.98 19.57 22.89
CA ASN A 138 18.87 20.63 22.47
C ASN A 138 20.27 20.11 22.14
N LYS A 139 20.99 20.85 21.29
CA LYS A 139 22.33 20.47 20.80
C LYS A 139 23.37 20.29 21.91
N ARG A 140 23.20 20.92 23.09
CA ARG A 140 24.15 20.83 24.21
C ARG A 140 24.17 19.46 24.86
N GLN A 141 23.07 18.70 24.73
CA GLN A 141 22.98 17.34 25.27
C GLN A 141 23.78 16.33 24.44
N PHE A 142 24.14 16.66 23.19
CA PHE A 142 24.99 15.82 22.36
C PHE A 142 26.46 15.99 22.79
N LYS A 143 26.97 14.98 23.51
CA LYS A 143 28.38 14.90 23.90
C LYS A 143 29.13 14.05 22.88
N LEU A 144 30.16 14.64 22.28
CA LEU A 144 31.15 13.94 21.43
C LEU A 144 32.09 13.09 22.28
#